data_AF-A0A534V789-F1
#
_entry.id   AF-A0A534V789-F1
#
_cell.length_a   1.000
_cell.length_b   1.000
_cell.length_c   1.000
_cell.angle_alpha   90.00
_cell.angle_beta   90.00
_cell.angle_gamma   90.00
#
_symmetry.space_group_name_H-M   'P 1'
#
loop_
_entity.id
_entity.type
_entity.pdbx_description
1 polymer ?
#
loop_
_entity_poly.entity_id
_entity_poly.type
_entity_poly.pdbx_seq_one_letter_code
_entity_poly.pdbx_strand_id
1 'polypeptide(L)' 'MARIPLKVNGKSQVVDADPETPLLYILRNDLQLNG' A
#
# COMPACT_ATOMS: atom_id res chain seq x y z
N MET A 1 9.82 -8.58 -3.40
CA MET A 1 8.39 -8.16 -3.49
C MET A 1 7.48 -9.24 -2.96
N ALA A 2 6.57 -8.88 -2.07
CA ALA A 2 5.58 -9.75 -1.45
C ALA A 2 4.17 -9.18 -1.65
N ARG A 3 3.17 -10.07 -1.72
CA ARG A 3 1.75 -9.70 -1.71
C ARG A 3 1.30 -9.40 -0.29
N ILE A 4 1.06 -8.13 -0.01
CA ILE A 4 0.72 -7.65 1.33
C ILE A 4 -0.76 -7.23 1.35
N PRO A 5 -1.62 -7.90 2.13
CA PRO A 5 -2.98 -7.43 2.36
C PRO A 5 -2.98 -6.24 3.33
N LEU A 6 -3.62 -5.14 2.92
CA LEU A 6 -3.77 -3.92 3.69
C LEU A 6 -5.25 -3.58 3.84
N LYS A 7 -5.64 -3.04 5.00
CA LYS A 7 -6.95 -2.40 5.18
C LYS A 7 -6.75 -0.89 5.27
N VAL A 8 -7.18 -0.17 4.25
CA VAL A 8 -6.98 1.28 4.13
C VAL A 8 -8.34 1.95 3.96
N ASN A 9 -8.65 2.94 4.80
CA ASN A 9 -9.94 3.63 4.81
C ASN A 9 -11.16 2.67 4.83
N GLY A 10 -11.05 1.58 5.60
CA GLY A 10 -12.09 0.55 5.71
C GLY A 10 -12.13 -0.48 4.56
N LYS A 11 -11.41 -0.25 3.46
CA LYS A 11 -11.36 -1.14 2.29
C LYS A 11 -10.15 -2.07 2.33
N SER A 12 -10.35 -3.35 2.06
CA SER A 12 -9.25 -4.30 1.86
C SER A 12 -8.62 -4.12 0.49
N GLN A 13 -7.28 -4.06 0.45
CA GLN A 13 -6.45 -3.90 -0.72
C GLN A 13 -5.30 -4.89 -0.64
N VAL A 14 -4.77 -5.35 -1.78
CA VAL A 14 -3.56 -6.16 -1.83
C VAL A 14 -2.56 -5.43 -2.69
N VAL A 15 -1.37 -5.19 -2.14
CA VAL A 15 -0.28 -4.51 -2.83
C VAL A 15 0.88 -5.46 -3.01
N ASP A 16 1.57 -5.35 -4.13
CA ASP A 16 2.84 -6.05 -4.39
C ASP A 16 3.98 -5.08 -4.07
N ALA A 17 4.62 -5.24 -2.92
CA ALA A 17 5.64 -4.32 -2.45
C ALA A 17 6.80 -5.04 -1.78
N ASP A 18 7.96 -4.38 -1.73
CA ASP A 18 9.07 -4.86 -0.92
C ASP A 18 8.79 -4.55 0.58
N PRO A 19 9.06 -5.47 1.52
CA PRO A 19 8.93 -5.20 2.95
C PRO A 19 9.71 -3.98 3.44
N GLU A 20 10.80 -3.60 2.77
CA GLU A 20 11.59 -2.41 3.10
C GLU A 20 10.99 -1.11 2.52
N THR A 21 9.97 -1.21 1.65
CA THR A 21 9.31 -0.04 1.05
C THR A 21 8.45 0.67 2.10
N PRO A 22 8.66 1.98 2.35
CA PRO A 22 7.86 2.68 3.34
C PRO A 22 6.39 2.77 2.90
N LEU A 23 5.47 2.47 3.81
CA LEU A 23 4.03 2.44 3.55
C LEU A 23 3.51 3.76 2.92
N LEU A 24 4.06 4.91 3.32
CA LEU A 24 3.68 6.21 2.75
C LEU A 24 3.86 6.27 1.22
N TYR A 25 4.93 5.68 0.70
CA TYR A 25 5.16 5.63 -0.75
C TYR A 25 4.12 4.73 -1.43
N ILE A 26 3.79 3.58 -0.84
CA ILE A 26 2.74 2.70 -1.35
C ILE A 26 1.39 3.43 -1.38
N LEU A 27 1.03 4.12 -0.30
CA LEU A 27 -0.24 4.84 -0.22
C LEU A 27 -0.34 5.94 -1.28
N ARG A 28 0.74 6.71 -1.49
CA ARG A 28 0.75 7.82 -2.44
C ARG A 28 0.92 7.39 -3.90
N ASN A 29 1.85 6.48 -4.17
CA ASN A 29 2.22 6.11 -5.52
C ASN A 29 1.38 4.95 -6.07
N ASP A 30 1.11 3.93 -5.26
CA ASP A 30 0.41 2.75 -5.76
C ASP A 30 -1.09 2.92 -5.61
N LEU A 31 -1.52 3.45 -4.45
CA LEU A 31 -2.93 3.64 -4.14
C LEU A 31 -3.44 5.05 -4.44
N GLN A 32 -2.57 5.97 -4.88
CA GLN A 32 -2.91 7.33 -5.29
C GLN A 32 -3.66 8.14 -4.21
N LEU A 33 -3.40 7.83 -2.93
CA LEU A 33 -3.97 8.51 -1.76
C LEU A 33 -3.07 9.68 -1.34
N ASN A 34 -3.28 10.83 -1.98
CA ASN A 34 -2.42 12.02 -1.87
C ASN A 34 -3.01 13.15 -1.02
N GLY A 35 -3.94 12.82 -0.12
CA GLY A 35 -4.58 13.77 0.80
C GLY A 35 -3.69 14.25 1.93
#